data_AF-A0A428JJZ8-F1
#
_entry.id   AF-A0A428JJZ8-F1
#
_cell.length_a   1.000
_cell.length_b   1.000
_cell.length_c   1.000
_cell.angle_alpha   90.00
_cell.angle_beta   90.00
_cell.angle_gamma   90.00
#
_symmetry.space_group_name_H-M   'P 1'
#
loop_
_entity.id
_entity.type
_entity.pdbx_description
1 polymer ?
#
loop_
_entity_poly.entity_id
_entity_poly.type
_entity_poly.pdbx_seq_one_letter_code
_entity_poly.pdbx_strand_id
1 'polypeptide(L)'
;MEESFNKEFCELLEYHLTNTFAHSPDARVRGLWCDGILPPAVDSQLTRKHVNDTRRIVTTAFIGYNDIQLYGLTILLGRYSLRRYSRGYSLQDCVPDKETSDWYTLDINKRQLEIRLL
;
A
#
# COMPACT_ATOMS: atom_id res chain seq x y z
N MET A 1 19.11 11.93 -3.33
CA MET A 1 17.74 11.80 -3.86
C MET A 1 17.00 10.95 -2.86
N GLU A 2 15.87 11.46 -2.37
CA GLU A 2 15.02 10.73 -1.44
C GLU A 2 14.23 9.65 -2.18
N GLU A 3 14.03 8.50 -1.55
CA GLU A 3 13.30 7.39 -2.14
C GLU A 3 11.80 7.67 -2.13
N SER A 4 11.09 7.31 -3.21
CA SER A 4 9.64 7.50 -3.32
C SER A 4 8.85 6.61 -2.36
N PHE A 5 9.36 5.41 -2.08
CA PHE A 5 8.85 4.53 -1.04
C PHE A 5 9.71 4.76 0.20
N ASN A 6 9.19 5.51 1.17
CA ASN A 6 9.93 5.91 2.37
C ASN A 6 9.00 5.90 3.59
N LYS A 7 9.54 6.24 4.76
CA LYS A 7 8.79 6.26 6.02
C LYS A 7 7.55 7.15 5.95
N GLU A 8 7.66 8.36 5.40
CA GLU A 8 6.53 9.29 5.29
C GLU A 8 5.40 8.73 4.42
N PHE A 9 5.74 8.06 3.31
CA PHE A 9 4.75 7.38 2.49
C PHE A 9 4.09 6.21 3.21
N CYS A 10 4.85 5.41 3.97
CA CYS A 10 4.31 4.31 4.75
C CYS A 10 3.34 4.79 5.84
N GLU A 11 3.69 5.85 6.58
CA GLU A 11 2.83 6.44 7.62
C GLU A 11 1.53 7.01 7.02
N LEU A 12 1.62 7.69 5.87
CA LEU A 12 0.43 8.16 5.17
C LEU A 12 -0.44 7.00 4.70
N LEU A 13 0.16 5.96 4.11
CA LEU A 13 -0.58 4.82 3.59
C LEU A 13 -1.23 4.00 4.71
N GLU A 14 -0.58 3.87 5.86
CA GLU A 14 -1.14 3.25 7.06
C GLU A 14 -2.42 3.97 7.50
N TYR A 15 -2.34 5.28 7.73
CA TYR A 15 -3.50 6.08 8.11
C TYR A 15 -4.63 5.98 7.07
N HIS A 16 -4.27 6.04 5.79
CA HIS A 16 -5.23 6.00 4.69
C HIS A 16 -5.92 4.64 4.57
N LEU A 17 -5.19 3.53 4.75
CA LEU A 17 -5.75 2.18 4.78
C LEU A 17 -6.72 2.00 5.94
N THR A 18 -6.36 2.45 7.14
CA THR A 18 -7.25 2.42 8.32
C THR A 18 -8.56 3.16 8.04
N ASN A 19 -8.48 4.36 7.43
CA ASN A 19 -9.68 5.12 7.05
C ASN A 19 -10.51 4.40 5.98
N THR A 20 -9.84 3.81 4.99
CA THR A 20 -10.48 3.08 3.89
C THR A 20 -11.21 1.83 4.38
N PHE A 21 -10.60 1.08 5.31
CA PHE A 21 -11.23 -0.09 5.90
C PHE A 21 -12.49 0.29 6.67
N ALA A 22 -12.46 1.35 7.48
CA ALA A 22 -13.62 1.85 8.23
C ALA A 22 -14.84 2.18 7.34
N HIS A 23 -14.63 2.55 6.08
CA HIS A 23 -15.68 2.87 5.10
C HIS A 23 -16.05 1.68 4.19
N SER A 24 -15.46 0.50 4.40
CA SER A 24 -15.72 -0.67 3.57
C SER A 24 -17.20 -1.11 3.65
N PRO A 25 -17.81 -1.56 2.54
CA PRO A 25 -19.13 -2.19 2.60
C PRO A 25 -19.11 -3.55 3.30
N ASP A 26 -17.95 -4.24 3.35
CA ASP A 26 -17.79 -5.52 4.04
C ASP A 26 -17.59 -5.30 5.56
N ALA A 27 -18.50 -5.84 6.37
CA ALA A 27 -18.45 -5.74 7.82
C ALA A 27 -17.18 -6.35 8.44
N ARG A 28 -16.60 -7.36 7.79
CA ARG A 28 -15.35 -8.00 8.25
C ARG A 28 -14.14 -7.11 8.05
N VAL A 29 -14.21 -6.17 7.11
CA VAL A 29 -13.14 -5.22 6.80
C VAL A 29 -13.30 -3.94 7.63
N ARG A 30 -14.53 -3.49 7.93
CA ARG A 30 -14.78 -2.26 8.70
C ARG A 30 -14.11 -2.17 10.06
N GLY A 31 -13.88 -3.31 10.72
CA GLY A 31 -13.19 -3.35 11.99
C GLY A 31 -11.66 -3.31 11.87
N LEU A 32 -11.09 -3.50 10.69
CA LEU A 32 -9.64 -3.59 10.54
C LEU A 32 -8.97 -2.22 10.53
N TRP A 33 -7.79 -2.14 11.10
CA TRP A 33 -6.86 -1.03 10.92
C TRP A 33 -5.51 -1.55 10.45
N CYS A 34 -4.73 -0.66 9.82
CA CYS A 34 -3.33 -0.86 9.51
C CYS A 34 -2.50 -0.22 10.63
N ASP A 35 -1.48 -0.92 11.12
CA ASP A 35 -0.58 -0.50 12.21
C ASP A 35 0.89 -0.68 11.79
N GLY A 36 1.22 -0.11 10.64
CA GLY A 36 2.57 -0.12 10.10
C GLY A 36 2.70 -0.91 8.81
N ILE A 37 3.56 -0.40 7.94
CA ILE A 37 3.99 -1.02 6.70
C ILE A 37 5.49 -1.22 6.77
N LEU A 38 5.93 -2.46 6.60
CA LEU A 38 7.34 -2.79 6.65
C LEU A 38 8.04 -2.35 5.34
N PRO A 39 9.35 -2.08 5.39
CA PRO A 39 10.14 -2.03 4.17
C PRO A 39 10.14 -3.41 3.49
N PRO A 40 10.22 -3.46 2.16
CA PRO A 40 10.31 -4.72 1.46
C PRO A 40 11.55 -5.53 1.87
N ALA A 41 11.43 -6.86 1.88
CA ALA A 41 12.51 -7.77 2.32
C ALA A 41 13.77 -7.74 1.41
N VAL A 42 13.66 -7.19 0.20
CA VAL A 42 14.74 -7.14 -0.79
C VAL A 42 14.80 -5.73 -1.37
N ASP A 43 15.77 -4.91 -0.91
CA ASP A 43 15.91 -3.50 -1.30
C ASP A 43 16.02 -3.27 -2.81
N SER A 44 16.61 -4.22 -3.55
CA SER A 44 16.76 -4.10 -5.01
C SER A 44 15.43 -3.97 -5.76
N GLN A 45 14.32 -4.36 -5.11
CA GLN A 45 12.98 -4.17 -5.66
C GLN A 45 12.55 -2.70 -5.70
N LEU A 46 13.11 -1.85 -4.83
CA LEU A 46 12.82 -0.42 -4.78
C LEU A 46 13.62 0.36 -5.85
N THR A 47 14.52 -0.31 -6.58
CA THR A 47 15.22 0.36 -7.68
C THR A 47 14.23 0.81 -8.77
N ARG A 48 14.50 1.97 -9.37
CA ARG A 48 13.68 2.50 -10.48
C ARG A 48 13.56 1.50 -11.63
N LYS A 49 14.63 0.75 -11.92
CA LYS A 49 14.60 -0.29 -12.95
C LYS A 49 13.59 -1.38 -12.60
N HIS A 50 13.70 -1.94 -11.40
CA HIS A 50 12.79 -3.01 -10.97
C HIS A 50 11.33 -2.54 -10.98
N VAL A 51 11.03 -1.40 -10.37
CA VAL A 51 9.65 -0.88 -10.32
C VAL A 51 9.13 -0.52 -11.71
N ASN A 52 9.96 0.00 -12.62
CA ASN A 52 9.55 0.23 -14.02
C ASN A 52 9.22 -1.06 -14.76
N ASP A 53 10.03 -2.11 -14.55
CA ASP A 53 9.87 -3.39 -15.24
C ASP A 53 8.67 -4.18 -14.70
N THR A 54 8.45 -4.17 -13.37
CA THR A 54 7.41 -4.99 -12.71
C THR A 54 6.12 -4.23 -12.40
N ARG A 55 6.17 -2.89 -12.33
CA ARG A 55 5.08 -1.99 -11.92
C ARG A 55 4.49 -2.31 -10.55
N ARG A 56 5.30 -2.86 -9.65
CA ARG A 56 4.84 -3.19 -8.29
C ARG A 56 5.96 -3.12 -7.26
N ILE A 57 5.54 -2.97 -6.00
CA ILE A 57 6.35 -3.15 -4.80
C ILE A 57 5.68 -4.23 -3.96
N VAL A 58 6.45 -5.19 -3.45
CA VAL A 58 5.94 -6.30 -2.64
C VAL A 58 6.52 -6.19 -1.24
N THR A 59 5.66 -5.92 -0.28
CA THR A 59 6.03 -5.73 1.12
C THR A 59 5.01 -6.40 2.05
N THR A 60 5.00 -6.03 3.33
CA THR A 60 4.05 -6.49 4.32
C THR A 60 3.45 -5.33 5.10
N ALA A 61 2.21 -5.52 5.55
CA ALA A 61 1.50 -4.59 6.42
C ALA A 61 0.98 -5.34 7.65
N PHE A 62 0.96 -4.65 8.79
CA PHE A 62 0.32 -5.12 10.00
C PHE A 62 -1.16 -4.71 9.97
N ILE A 63 -2.07 -5.68 9.93
CA ILE A 63 -3.51 -5.43 9.84
C ILE A 63 -4.24 -6.24 10.91
N GLY A 64 -5.16 -5.61 11.64
CA GLY A 64 -5.90 -6.27 12.70
C GLY A 64 -7.01 -5.43 13.33
N TYR A 65 -7.68 -6.03 14.31
CA TYR A 65 -8.60 -5.35 15.23
C TYR A 65 -8.16 -5.66 16.67
N ASN A 66 -8.42 -6.86 17.17
CA ASN A 66 -7.90 -7.27 18.49
C ASN A 66 -6.49 -7.87 18.40
N ASP A 67 -6.26 -8.68 17.37
CA ASP A 67 -4.96 -9.30 17.09
C ASP A 67 -4.41 -8.73 15.78
N ILE A 68 -3.23 -8.14 15.85
CA ILE A 68 -2.49 -7.65 14.68
C ILE A 68 -1.83 -8.84 13.98
N GLN A 69 -2.00 -8.92 12.67
CA GLN A 69 -1.42 -9.98 11.83
C GLN A 69 -0.64 -9.39 10.66
N LEU A 70 0.36 -10.12 10.19
CA LEU A 70 1.11 -9.78 8.98
C LEU A 70 0.31 -10.19 7.73
N TYR A 71 0.08 -9.21 6.87
CA TYR A 71 -0.48 -9.38 5.54
C TYR A 71 0.61 -9.14 4.50
N GLY A 72 0.65 -9.98 3.46
CA GLY A 72 1.38 -9.65 2.25
C GLY A 72 0.72 -8.44 1.59
N LEU A 73 1.50 -7.41 1.29
CA LEU A 73 1.04 -6.19 0.63
C LEU A 73 1.70 -6.08 -0.75
N THR A 74 0.88 -6.10 -1.80
CA THR A 74 1.32 -5.75 -3.16
C THR A 74 0.80 -4.36 -3.51
N ILE A 75 1.72 -3.43 -3.77
CA ILE A 75 1.40 -2.07 -4.24
C ILE A 75 1.61 -2.05 -5.74
N LEU A 76 0.54 -1.95 -6.51
CA LEU A 76 0.59 -1.79 -7.97
C LEU A 76 0.69 -0.31 -8.32
N LEU A 77 1.62 0.04 -9.20
CA LEU A 77 1.82 1.41 -9.67
C LEU A 77 1.07 1.63 -10.99
N GLY A 78 0.04 2.46 -10.93
CA GLY A 78 -0.60 3.04 -12.10
C GLY A 78 0.30 3.97 -12.89
N ARG A 79 -0.24 4.58 -13.95
CA ARG A 79 0.57 5.39 -14.88
C ARG A 79 1.14 6.62 -14.18
N TYR A 80 0.39 7.24 -13.28
CA TYR A 80 0.81 8.47 -12.62
C TYR A 80 1.88 8.21 -11.56
N SER A 81 1.63 7.26 -10.65
CA SER A 81 2.56 6.80 -9.62
C SER A 81 3.86 6.27 -10.20
N LEU A 82 3.82 5.51 -11.31
CA LEU A 82 5.03 5.03 -11.96
C LEU A 82 5.91 6.18 -12.46
N ARG A 83 5.28 7.21 -13.06
CA ARG A 83 5.98 8.42 -13.50
C ARG A 83 6.60 9.17 -12.32
N ARG A 84 5.89 9.29 -11.20
CA ARG A 84 6.39 9.94 -9.97
C ARG A 84 7.57 9.16 -9.38
N TYR A 85 7.44 7.83 -9.28
CA TYR A 85 8.47 6.93 -8.80
C TYR A 85 9.76 7.03 -9.63
N SER A 86 9.63 7.00 -10.96
CA SER A 86 10.78 7.09 -11.88
C SER A 86 11.60 8.38 -11.70
N ARG A 87 10.98 9.44 -11.19
CA ARG A 87 11.59 10.75 -10.93
C ARG A 87 12.04 10.96 -9.49
N GLY A 88 11.76 10.02 -8.59
CA GLY A 88 12.02 10.16 -7.15
C GLY A 88 11.11 11.20 -6.48
N TYR A 89 9.88 11.37 -6.98
CA TYR A 89 8.89 12.22 -6.35
C TYR A 89 8.05 11.44 -5.34
N SER A 90 7.44 12.16 -4.40
CA SER A 90 6.49 11.60 -3.44
C SER A 90 5.34 10.87 -4.14
N LEU A 91 4.87 9.79 -3.52
CA LEU A 91 3.71 8.99 -3.94
C LEU A 91 2.44 9.34 -3.17
N GLN A 92 2.48 10.28 -2.22
CA GLN A 92 1.35 10.60 -1.36
C GLN A 92 0.11 11.03 -2.18
N ASP A 93 0.33 11.78 -3.25
CA ASP A 93 -0.71 12.23 -4.19
C ASP A 93 -1.18 11.14 -5.18
N CYS A 94 -0.62 9.93 -5.07
CA CYS A 94 -0.97 8.80 -5.92
C CYS A 94 -1.90 7.80 -5.22
N VAL A 95 -2.16 7.97 -3.93
CA VAL A 95 -3.11 7.12 -3.18
C VAL A 95 -4.54 7.57 -3.52
N PRO A 96 -5.39 6.69 -4.07
CA PRO A 96 -6.77 7.06 -4.42
C PRO A 96 -7.62 7.43 -3.19
N ASP A 97 -8.72 8.13 -3.42
CA ASP A 97 -9.62 8.54 -2.34
C ASP A 97 -10.21 7.33 -1.59
N LYS A 98 -10.22 7.44 -0.26
CA LYS A 98 -10.79 6.46 0.69
C LYS A 98 -12.28 6.19 0.46
N GLU A 99 -13.01 7.12 -0.16
CA GLU A 99 -14.43 6.95 -0.46
C GLU A 99 -14.69 5.97 -1.62
N THR A 100 -13.64 5.64 -2.38
CA THR A 100 -13.70 4.62 -3.43
C THR A 100 -13.15 3.30 -2.90
N SER A 101 -13.84 2.18 -3.13
CA SER A 101 -13.41 0.85 -2.68
C SER A 101 -12.68 0.05 -3.77
N ASP A 102 -12.63 0.54 -5.01
CA ASP A 102 -12.15 -0.23 -6.17
C ASP A 102 -10.62 -0.28 -6.31
N TRP A 103 -9.90 0.47 -5.47
CA TRP A 103 -8.45 0.57 -5.53
C TRP A 103 -7.72 -0.44 -4.65
N TYR A 104 -8.42 -1.21 -3.83
CA TYR A 104 -7.82 -2.28 -3.03
C TYR A 104 -8.57 -3.60 -3.11
N THR A 105 -7.90 -4.69 -2.77
CA THR A 105 -8.51 -6.01 -2.60
C THR A 105 -7.87 -6.67 -1.38
N LEU A 106 -8.70 -7.10 -0.44
CA LEU A 106 -8.27 -7.72 0.81
C LEU A 106 -8.82 -9.15 0.91
N ASP A 107 -7.91 -10.13 0.90
CA ASP A 107 -8.22 -11.53 1.20
C ASP A 107 -7.78 -11.84 2.63
N ILE A 108 -8.74 -11.79 3.56
CA ILE A 108 -8.53 -12.03 4.99
C ILE A 108 -8.02 -13.47 5.23
N ASN A 109 -8.49 -14.44 4.44
CA ASN A 109 -8.12 -15.85 4.64
C ASN A 109 -6.67 -16.11 4.21
N LYS A 110 -6.25 -15.52 3.08
CA LYS A 110 -4.87 -15.65 2.57
C LYS A 110 -3.91 -14.62 3.18
N ARG A 111 -4.44 -13.67 3.95
CA ARG A 111 -3.71 -12.52 4.49
C ARG A 111 -2.97 -11.77 3.39
N GLN A 112 -3.68 -11.44 2.33
CA GLN A 112 -3.14 -10.69 1.20
C GLN A 112 -3.93 -9.41 0.99
N LEU A 113 -3.21 -8.30 0.87
CA LEU A 113 -3.71 -7.00 0.49
C LEU A 113 -3.04 -6.60 -0.83
N GLU A 114 -3.84 -6.26 -1.82
CA GLU A 114 -3.37 -5.58 -3.02
C GLU A 114 -3.95 -4.16 -3.03
N ILE A 115 -3.13 -3.16 -3.36
CA ILE A 115 -3.58 -1.79 -3.60
C ILE A 115 -3.10 -1.30 -4.96
N ARG A 116 -3.83 -0.34 -5.52
CA ARG A 116 -3.54 0.28 -6.82
C ARG A 116 -3.38 1.78 -6.63
N LEU A 117 -2.18 2.28 -6.88
CA LEU A 117 -1.92 3.71 -6.97
C LEU A 117 -2.30 4.23 -8.37
N LEU A 118 -2.63 5.52 -8.48
CA LEU A 118 -2.99 6.19 -9.74
C LEU A 118 -1.90 6.11 -10.81
#